data_AF-A0A4S4GHJ2-F1
#
_entry.id   AF-A0A4S4GHJ2-F1
#
_cell.length_a   1.000
_cell.length_b   1.000
_cell.length_c   1.000
_cell.angle_alpha   90.00
_cell.angle_beta   90.00
_cell.angle_gamma   90.00
#
_symmetry.space_group_name_H-M   'P 1'
#
loop_
_entity.id
_entity.type
_entity.pdbx_description
1 polymer ?
#
loop_
_entity_poly.entity_id
_entity_poly.type
_entity_poly.pdbx_seq_one_letter_code
_entity_poly.pdbx_strand_id
1 'polypeptide(L)' 'VDQKGNKYYKVQNSWDTNQLYGGFIYVSEPYLLAKTMDIMVHKDAVPAEIARKFKN' A
#
# COMPACT_ATOMS: atom_id res chain seq x y z
N VAL A 1 3.78 11.07 -6.98
CA VAL A 1 3.77 12.07 -5.88
C VAL A 1 2.75 13.14 -6.20
N ASP A 2 2.26 13.89 -5.22
CA ASP A 2 1.38 15.05 -5.48
C ASP A 2 2.18 16.25 -6.04
N GLN A 3 1.47 17.37 -6.28
CA GLN A 3 2.06 18.61 -6.81
C GLN A 3 3.15 19.22 -5.89
N LYS A 4 3.26 18.76 -4.64
CA LYS A 4 4.24 19.21 -3.65
C LYS A 4 5.33 18.14 -3.39
N GLY A 5 5.32 17.03 -4.13
CA GLY A 5 6.29 15.95 -3.98
C GLY A 5 5.93 14.91 -2.90
N ASN A 6 4.75 14.98 -2.27
CA ASN A 6 4.36 14.02 -1.25
C ASN A 6 4.01 12.66 -1.88
N LYS A 7 4.41 11.57 -1.23
CA LYS A 7 4.20 10.20 -1.71
C LYS A 7 2.80 9.68 -1.31
N TYR A 8 2.15 9.03 -2.27
CA TYR A 8 0.87 8.35 -2.10
C TYR A 8 0.94 6.97 -2.75
N TYR A 9 0.23 6.02 -2.15
CA TYR A 9 0.05 4.67 -2.66
C TYR A 9 -1.30 4.58 -3.37
N LYS A 10 -1.30 4.09 -4.61
CA LYS A 10 -2.52 3.82 -5.37
C LYS A 10 -3.12 2.50 -4.87
N VAL A 11 -4.35 2.55 -4.39
CA VAL A 11 -5.05 1.41 -3.81
C VAL A 11 -6.32 1.15 -4.62
N GLN A 12 -6.49 -0.08 -5.08
CA GLN A 12 -7.73 -0.52 -5.69
C GLN A 12 -8.74 -0.81 -4.57
N ASN A 13 -9.92 -0.21 -4.65
CA ASN A 13 -10.99 -0.46 -3.70
C ASN A 13 -12.09 -1.33 -4.34
N SER A 14 -12.98 -1.85 -3.51
CA SER A 14 -14.05 -2.79 -3.90
C SER A 14 -15.46 -2.22 -3.66
N TRP A 15 -15.64 -0.91 -3.78
CA TRP A 15 -16.95 -0.25 -3.63
C TRP A 15 -17.72 -0.19 -4.95
N ASP A 16 -17.18 0.50 -5.96
CA ASP A 16 -17.65 0.59 -7.35
C ASP A 16 -16.56 1.28 -8.21
N THR A 17 -16.86 1.61 -9.48
CA THR A 17 -15.98 2.39 -10.37
C THR A 17 -16.52 3.76 -10.75
N ASN A 18 -17.58 4.26 -10.11
CA ASN A 18 -18.26 5.52 -10.44
C ASN A 18 -17.66 6.74 -9.72
N GLN A 19 -16.54 6.55 -9.01
CA GLN A 19 -15.80 7.63 -8.34
C GLN A 19 -14.78 8.28 -9.28
N LEU A 20 -14.29 9.47 -8.91
CA LEU A 20 -13.35 10.30 -9.69
C LEU A 20 -12.12 9.54 -10.22
N TYR A 21 -11.68 8.49 -9.54
CA TYR A 21 -10.50 7.70 -9.88
C TYR A 21 -10.82 6.26 -10.31
N GLY A 22 -12.03 5.97 -10.79
CA GLY A 22 -12.37 4.69 -11.41
C GLY A 22 -12.19 3.48 -10.50
N GLY A 23 -12.59 3.61 -9.23
CA GLY A 23 -12.47 2.54 -8.21
C GLY A 23 -11.13 2.51 -7.47
N PHE A 24 -10.24 3.48 -7.73
CA PHE A 24 -9.01 3.64 -6.97
C PHE A 24 -9.14 4.75 -5.92
N ILE A 25 -8.34 4.62 -4.86
CA ILE A 25 -8.06 5.70 -3.91
C ILE A 25 -6.55 5.91 -3.80
N TYR A 26 -6.15 7.08 -3.35
CA TYR A 26 -4.74 7.43 -3.12
C TYR A 26 -4.52 7.65 -1.63
N VAL A 27 -3.72 6.79 -1.02
CA VAL A 27 -3.46 6.80 0.43
C VAL A 27 -2.11 7.46 0.67
N SER A 28 -2.06 8.48 1.53
CA SER A 28 -0.82 9.15 1.89
C SER A 28 0.10 8.20 2.67
N GLU A 29 1.41 8.35 2.52
CA GLU A 29 2.37 7.52 3.26
C GLU A 29 2.18 7.59 4.80
N PRO A 30 1.94 8.76 5.43
CA PRO A 30 1.67 8.82 6.86
C PRO A 30 0.40 8.06 7.27
N TYR A 31 -0.66 8.10 6.46
CA TYR A 31 -1.89 7.36 6.75
C TYR A 31 -1.64 5.86 6.66
N LEU A 32 -0.94 5.39 5.63
CA LEU A 32 -0.57 3.98 5.45
C LEU A 32 0.21 3.48 6.68
N LEU A 33 1.26 4.19 7.08
CA LEU A 33 2.09 3.79 8.22
C LEU A 33 1.32 3.79 9.55
N ALA A 34 0.35 4.68 9.72
CA ALA A 34 -0.41 4.80 10.96
C ALA A 34 -1.61 3.86 11.06
N LYS A 35 -2.17 3.41 9.92
CA LYS A 35 -3.49 2.73 9.88
C LYS A 35 -3.47 1.33 9.27
N THR A 36 -2.37 0.91 8.62
CA THR A 36 -2.23 -0.47 8.16
C THR A 36 -2.07 -1.41 9.36
N MET A 37 -2.87 -2.47 9.40
CA MET A 37 -2.77 -3.52 10.44
C MET A 37 -1.90 -4.69 9.95
N ASP A 38 -2.19 -5.20 8.76
CA ASP A 38 -1.48 -6.29 8.13
C ASP A 38 -1.42 -6.12 6.61
N ILE A 39 -0.48 -6.85 5.98
CA ILE A 39 -0.36 -6.96 4.54
C ILE A 39 0.01 -8.40 4.17
N MET A 40 -0.39 -8.82 2.98
CA MET A 40 0.01 -10.09 2.39
C MET A 40 0.82 -9.83 1.12
N VAL A 41 1.94 -10.52 0.99
CA VAL A 41 2.82 -10.44 -0.17
C VAL A 41 3.37 -11.82 -0.50
N HIS A 42 3.77 -12.02 -1.76
CA HIS A 42 4.55 -13.21 -2.14
C HIS A 42 5.90 -13.22 -1.39
N LYS A 43 6.43 -14.40 -1.05
CA LYS A 43 7.68 -14.52 -0.27
C LYS A 43 8.86 -13.82 -0.94
N ASP A 44 8.92 -13.88 -2.27
CA ASP A 44 9.99 -13.24 -3.06
C ASP A 44 9.94 -11.71 -3.04
N ALA A 45 8.81 -11.11 -2.66
CA ALA A 45 8.71 -9.67 -2.50
C ALA A 45 9.34 -9.18 -1.18
N VAL A 46 9.68 -10.08 -0.26
CA VAL A 46 10.32 -9.74 1.01
C VAL A 46 11.83 -9.70 0.82
N PRO A 47 12.51 -8.58 1.13
CA PRO A 47 13.97 -8.49 1.06
C PRO A 47 14.66 -9.61 1.86
N ALA A 48 15.72 -10.20 1.33
CA ALA A 48 16.40 -11.36 1.91
C ALA A 48 16.87 -11.14 3.37
N GLU A 49 17.20 -9.91 3.75
CA GLU A 49 17.54 -9.58 5.14
C GLU A 49 16.34 -9.67 6.10
N ILE A 50 15.15 -9.27 5.64
CA ILE A 50 13.92 -9.37 6.42
C ILE A 50 13.43 -10.82 6.44
N ALA A 51 13.45 -11.49 5.29
CA ALA A 51 12.98 -12.88 5.15
C ALA A 51 13.75 -13.84 6.08
N ARG A 52 15.05 -13.60 6.32
CA ARG A 52 15.87 -14.35 7.28
C ARG A 52 15.35 -14.31 8.73
N LYS A 53 14.49 -13.33 9.09
CA LYS A 53 13.91 -13.19 10.43
C LYS A 53 12.61 -13.99 10.61
N PHE A 54 12.02 -14.49 9.53
CA PHE A 54 10.82 -15.33 9.64
C PHE A 54 11.22 -16.67 10.24
N LYS A 55 10.61 -17.02 11.38
CA LYS A 55 10.72 -18.35 11.96
C LYS A 55 9.72 -19.24 11.23
N ASN A 56 10.22 -20.25 10.52
CA ASN A 56 9.40 -21.38 10.11
C ASN A 56 9.41 -22.42 11.22
#